data_AF-A0A653AH12-F1
#
_entry.id   AF-A0A653AH12-F1
#
_cell.length_a   1.000
_cell.length_b   1.000
_cell.length_c   1.000
_cell.angle_alpha   90.00
_cell.angle_beta   90.00
_cell.angle_gamma   90.00
#
_symmetry.space_group_name_H-M   'P 1'
#
loop_
_entity.id
_entity.type
_entity.pdbx_description
1 polymer ?
#
loop_
_entity_poly.entity_id
_entity_poly.type
_entity_poly.pdbx_seq_one_letter_code
_entity_poly.pdbx_strand_id
1 'polypeptide(L)'
;METNKTIEQVLNDFIPEKIIQKKKSPLFSFIYIAIGILIFVINSKMEYNPSGFLYPLNLSAGSILIVMGIFSFFYRKLHYYDVQTGKMLKNHDFYFDAKEQHQLVKIIENGNVEEIINLKKSAVHSLKMRVLSTNDGKWCFVCVLLFVLQQYEPVSKVVKYDADKAKALFNALSI
;
A
#
# COMPACT_ATOMS: atom_id res chain seq x y z
N MET A 1 -2.74 20.48 -19.90
CA MET A 1 -1.99 19.23 -19.67
C MET A 1 -2.26 18.83 -18.23
N GLU A 2 -3.33 18.05 -18.04
CA GLU A 2 -3.80 17.67 -16.70
C GLU A 2 -2.78 16.73 -16.07
N THR A 3 -2.32 17.09 -14.88
CA THR A 3 -1.33 16.31 -14.13
C THR A 3 -2.07 15.13 -13.53
N ASN A 4 -1.95 13.94 -14.14
CA ASN A 4 -2.50 12.70 -13.60
C ASN A 4 -1.98 12.51 -12.17
N LYS A 5 -2.84 12.73 -11.17
CA LYS A 5 -2.52 12.47 -9.78
C LYS A 5 -2.38 10.95 -9.63
N THR A 6 -1.28 10.50 -9.04
CA THR A 6 -1.11 9.07 -8.73
C THR A 6 -2.14 8.65 -7.68
N ILE A 7 -2.53 7.37 -7.68
CA ILE A 7 -3.51 6.81 -6.72
C ILE A 7 -3.09 7.11 -5.27
N GLU A 8 -1.79 7.17 -5.01
CA GLU A 8 -1.20 7.54 -3.73
C GLU A 8 -1.43 9.01 -3.39
N GLN A 9 -1.35 9.93 -4.35
CA GLN A 9 -1.63 11.36 -4.14
C GLN A 9 -3.11 11.62 -3.87
N VAL A 10 -4.02 10.99 -4.62
CA VAL A 10 -5.46 11.11 -4.36
C VAL A 10 -5.81 10.53 -2.99
N LEU A 11 -5.15 9.44 -2.60
CA LEU A 11 -5.31 8.89 -1.26
C LEU A 11 -4.71 9.80 -0.18
N ASN A 12 -3.56 10.43 -0.43
CA ASN A 12 -2.90 11.34 0.50
C ASN A 12 -3.70 12.60 0.78
N ASP A 13 -4.34 13.17 -0.24
CA ASP A 13 -5.23 14.33 -0.10
C ASP A 13 -6.48 13.99 0.75
N PHE A 14 -6.86 12.70 0.77
CA PHE A 14 -8.08 12.21 1.43
C PHE A 14 -7.84 11.52 2.77
N ILE A 15 -6.58 11.24 3.10
CA ILE A 15 -6.21 10.67 4.39
C ILE A 15 -6.42 11.74 5.47
N PRO A 16 -7.22 11.47 6.51
CA PRO A 16 -7.44 12.44 7.58
C PRO A 16 -6.10 12.86 8.18
N GLU A 17 -5.98 14.14 8.53
CA GLU A 17 -4.78 14.77 9.13
C GLU A 17 -4.25 14.00 10.36
N LYS A 18 -5.10 13.15 10.95
CA LYS A 18 -4.80 12.22 12.04
C LYS A 18 -4.05 10.95 11.61
N ILE A 19 -3.54 10.82 10.39
CA ILE A 19 -2.75 9.65 9.93
C ILE A 19 -1.40 10.10 9.33
N ILE A 20 -0.29 9.61 9.88
CA ILE A 20 1.09 9.80 9.43
C ILE A 20 1.50 8.69 8.46
N GLN A 21 2.21 9.04 7.40
CA GLN A 21 2.84 8.05 6.53
C GLN A 21 4.30 7.87 6.89
N LYS A 22 4.71 6.63 7.13
CA LYS A 22 6.13 6.29 7.29
C LYS A 22 6.48 5.25 6.25
N LYS A 23 7.44 5.58 5.37
CA LYS A 23 8.06 4.56 4.52
C LYS A 23 8.84 3.60 5.41
N LYS A 24 8.87 2.29 5.07
CA LYS A 24 9.78 1.35 5.75
C LYS A 24 11.20 1.92 5.75
N SER A 25 11.94 1.65 6.83
CA SER A 25 13.31 2.13 6.99
C SER A 25 14.15 1.78 5.75
N PRO A 26 14.99 2.72 5.28
CA PRO A 26 15.81 2.50 4.10
C PRO A 26 16.95 1.50 4.28
N LEU A 27 17.10 0.97 5.49
CA LEU A 27 18.25 0.19 5.92
C LEU A 27 18.57 -0.97 4.97
N PHE A 28 17.56 -1.75 4.57
CA PHE A 28 17.78 -2.88 3.67
C PHE A 28 18.33 -2.46 2.30
N SER A 29 17.82 -1.36 1.73
CA SER A 29 18.32 -0.84 0.46
C SER A 29 19.78 -0.40 0.58
N PHE A 30 20.14 0.28 1.68
CA PHE A 30 21.53 0.68 1.93
C PHE A 30 22.45 -0.52 2.13
N ILE A 31 21.99 -1.58 2.81
CA ILE A 31 22.75 -2.82 2.99
C ILE A 31 23.04 -3.46 1.61
N TYR A 32 22.05 -3.60 0.74
CA TYR A 32 22.27 -4.19 -0.60
C TYR A 32 23.25 -3.37 -1.44
N ILE A 33 23.15 -2.04 -1.41
CA ILE A 33 24.09 -1.15 -2.11
C ILE A 33 25.49 -1.28 -1.54
N ALA A 34 25.65 -1.29 -0.21
CA ALA A 34 26.95 -1.42 0.44
C ALA A 34 27.63 -2.76 0.11
N ILE A 35 26.88 -3.87 0.11
CA ILE A 35 27.40 -5.19 -0.28
C ILE A 35 27.82 -5.19 -1.75
N GLY A 36 27.01 -4.61 -2.64
CA GLY A 36 27.37 -4.50 -4.05
C GLY A 36 28.66 -3.71 -4.28
N ILE A 37 28.82 -2.55 -3.62
CA ILE A 37 30.06 -1.75 -3.66
C ILE A 37 31.25 -2.55 -3.13
N LEU A 38 31.07 -3.29 -2.03
CA LEU A 38 32.13 -4.11 -1.46
C LEU A 38 32.62 -5.18 -2.44
N ILE A 39 31.70 -5.82 -3.17
CA ILE A 39 32.03 -6.79 -4.23
C ILE A 39 32.84 -6.12 -5.35
N PHE A 40 32.49 -4.90 -5.75
CA PHE A 40 33.27 -4.13 -6.73
C PHE A 40 34.68 -3.81 -6.24
N VAL A 41 34.84 -3.40 -4.97
CA VAL A 41 36.16 -3.11 -4.37
C VAL A 41 37.03 -4.37 -4.28
N ILE A 42 36.42 -5.53 -4.01
CA ILE A 42 37.13 -6.81 -4.03
C ILE A 42 37.51 -7.16 -5.46
N ASN A 43 36.58 -7.06 -6.41
CA ASN A 43 36.79 -7.38 -7.81
C ASN A 43 37.86 -6.49 -8.47
N SER A 44 37.95 -5.21 -8.10
CA SER A 44 38.99 -4.29 -8.61
C SER A 44 40.40 -4.64 -8.15
N LYS A 45 40.55 -5.46 -7.11
CA LYS A 45 41.84 -5.99 -6.63
C LYS A 45 42.19 -7.34 -7.25
N MET A 46 41.26 -7.96 -7.99
CA MET A 46 41.50 -9.22 -8.68
C MET A 46 42.11 -8.94 -10.06
N GLU A 47 43.09 -9.75 -10.43
CA GLU A 47 43.66 -9.70 -11.77
C GLU A 47 42.65 -10.25 -12.80
N TYR A 48 42.47 -9.53 -13.90
CA TYR A 48 41.53 -9.93 -14.94
C TYR A 48 42.07 -11.15 -15.68
N ASN A 49 41.43 -12.30 -15.47
CA ASN A 49 41.72 -13.53 -16.21
C ASN A 49 40.60 -13.78 -17.24
N PRO A 50 40.88 -13.67 -18.56
CA PRO A 50 39.87 -13.84 -19.61
C PRO A 50 39.33 -15.27 -19.71
N SER A 51 40.06 -16.27 -19.21
CA SER A 51 39.59 -17.66 -19.14
C SER A 51 38.89 -17.99 -17.82
N GLY A 52 38.86 -17.05 -16.87
CA GLY A 52 38.30 -17.23 -15.52
C GLY A 52 36.86 -16.76 -15.40
N PHE A 53 36.02 -17.53 -14.72
CA PHE A 53 34.60 -17.20 -14.50
C PHE A 53 34.35 -16.23 -13.33
N LEU A 54 35.27 -16.18 -12.35
CA LEU A 54 35.06 -15.44 -11.10
C LEU A 54 35.00 -13.92 -11.28
N TYR A 55 35.81 -13.37 -12.19
CA TYR A 55 35.83 -11.93 -12.45
C TYR A 55 34.49 -11.43 -13.03
N PRO A 56 33.96 -11.98 -14.15
CA PRO A 56 32.67 -11.56 -14.69
C PRO A 56 31.48 -11.94 -13.77
N LEU A 57 31.59 -13.02 -12.99
CA LEU A 57 30.58 -13.38 -12.00
C LEU A 57 30.45 -12.32 -10.90
N ASN A 58 31.56 -11.88 -10.30
CA ASN A 58 31.53 -10.87 -9.24
C ASN A 58 31.04 -9.52 -9.77
N LEU A 59 31.45 -9.14 -10.99
CA LEU A 59 31.00 -7.92 -11.64
C LEU A 59 29.48 -7.92 -11.88
N SER A 60 28.93 -9.04 -12.40
CA SER A 60 27.48 -9.18 -12.60
C SER A 60 26.72 -9.25 -11.27
N ALA A 61 27.20 -10.00 -10.29
CA ALA A 61 26.59 -10.11 -8.97
C ALA A 61 26.52 -8.75 -8.24
N GLY A 62 27.63 -7.99 -8.24
CA GLY A 62 27.67 -6.64 -7.65
C GLY A 62 26.70 -5.68 -8.34
N SER A 63 26.60 -5.75 -9.66
CA SER A 63 25.68 -4.93 -10.46
C SER A 63 24.21 -5.25 -10.13
N ILE A 64 23.85 -6.55 -10.06
CA ILE A 64 22.50 -6.99 -9.71
C ILE A 64 22.12 -6.51 -8.30
N LEU A 65 23.03 -6.60 -7.33
CA LEU A 65 22.78 -6.16 -5.96
C LEU A 65 22.57 -4.65 -5.84
N ILE A 66 23.36 -3.84 -6.57
CA ILE A 66 23.16 -2.38 -6.59
C ILE A 66 21.81 -2.04 -7.22
N VAL A 67 21.47 -2.65 -8.36
CA VAL A 67 20.18 -2.45 -9.01
C VAL A 67 19.04 -2.85 -8.08
N MET A 68 19.10 -4.02 -7.43
CA MET A 68 18.10 -4.45 -6.44
C MET A 68 18.00 -3.48 -5.26
N GLY A 69 19.12 -2.95 -4.77
CA GLY A 69 19.14 -1.95 -3.70
C GLY A 69 18.44 -0.65 -4.11
N ILE A 70 18.69 -0.16 -5.31
CA ILE A 70 18.04 1.03 -5.88
C ILE A 70 16.53 0.77 -6.06
N PHE A 71 16.15 -0.35 -6.68
CA PHE A 71 14.75 -0.73 -6.82
C PHE A 71 14.06 -0.83 -5.45
N SER A 72 14.71 -1.46 -4.46
CA SER A 72 14.19 -1.53 -3.08
C SER A 72 14.02 -0.15 -2.43
N PHE A 73 14.83 0.84 -2.81
CA PHE A 73 14.70 2.22 -2.32
C PHE A 73 13.45 2.91 -2.88
N PHE A 74 13.18 2.74 -4.18
CA PHE A 74 12.05 3.37 -4.86
C PHE A 74 10.71 2.66 -4.57
N TYR A 75 10.68 1.34 -4.54
CA TYR A 75 9.47 0.54 -4.32
C TYR A 75 9.10 0.35 -2.84
N ARG A 76 9.53 1.25 -1.95
CA ARG A 76 9.19 1.17 -0.53
C ARG A 76 7.71 1.39 -0.33
N LYS A 77 7.04 0.35 0.17
CA LYS A 77 5.65 0.43 0.60
C LYS A 77 5.49 1.54 1.64
N LEU A 78 4.58 2.46 1.37
CA LEU A 78 4.08 3.44 2.32
C LEU A 78 3.29 2.68 3.39
N HIS A 79 3.60 2.91 4.66
CA HIS A 79 2.79 2.45 5.77
C HIS A 79 2.07 3.63 6.38
N TYR A 80 0.77 3.44 6.61
CA TYR A 80 -0.09 4.41 7.27
C TYR A 80 -0.03 4.14 8.77
N TYR A 81 0.18 5.18 9.56
CA TYR A 81 0.18 5.15 11.01
C TYR A 81 -0.83 6.16 11.50
N ASP A 82 -1.58 5.89 12.54
CA ASP A 82 -2.41 6.94 13.13
C ASP A 82 -1.57 7.86 14.02
N VAL A 83 -1.77 9.18 13.90
CA VAL A 83 -1.07 10.25 14.63
C VAL A 83 -1.30 10.18 16.14
N GLN A 84 -2.51 9.84 16.56
CA GLN A 84 -2.89 9.84 17.98
C GLN A 84 -2.42 8.59 18.71
N THR A 85 -2.41 7.44 18.03
CA THR A 85 -2.07 6.15 18.64
C THR A 85 -0.69 5.61 18.26
N GLY A 86 -0.06 6.15 17.22
CA GLY A 86 1.19 5.65 16.65
C GLY A 86 1.07 4.23 16.07
N LYS A 87 -0.14 3.69 15.97
CA LYS A 87 -0.36 2.31 15.52
C LYS A 87 -0.36 2.22 14.01
N MET A 88 0.31 1.18 13.51
CA MET A 88 0.32 0.84 12.10
C MET A 88 -1.11 0.45 11.67
N LEU A 89 -1.58 1.11 10.61
CA LEU A 89 -2.85 0.83 9.96
C LEU A 89 -2.62 -0.15 8.81
N LYS A 90 -3.45 -1.19 8.74
CA LYS A 90 -3.52 -2.13 7.63
C LYS A 90 -4.60 -1.68 6.66
N ASN A 91 -4.26 -1.73 5.38
CA ASN A 91 -5.19 -1.41 4.31
C ASN A 91 -5.83 -2.71 3.84
N HIS A 92 -7.16 -2.75 3.88
CA HIS A 92 -7.96 -3.81 3.32
C HIS A 92 -8.83 -3.21 2.22
N ASP A 93 -8.70 -3.76 1.02
CA ASP A 93 -9.38 -3.28 -0.19
C ASP A 93 -10.41 -4.33 -0.62
N PHE A 94 -11.69 -3.94 -0.71
CA PHE A 94 -12.81 -4.80 -1.09
C PHE A 94 -13.48 -4.26 -2.34
N TYR A 95 -13.75 -5.12 -3.32
CA TYR A 95 -14.27 -4.72 -4.62
C TYR A 95 -15.74 -5.11 -4.79
N PHE A 96 -16.51 -4.17 -5.33
CA PHE A 96 -17.96 -4.27 -5.51
C PHE A 96 -18.35 -3.93 -6.95
N ASP A 97 -19.55 -4.33 -7.35
CA ASP A 97 -20.11 -3.92 -8.65
C ASP A 97 -20.36 -2.40 -8.64
N ALA A 98 -20.00 -1.70 -9.71
CA ALA A 98 -20.17 -0.25 -9.82
C ALA A 98 -21.64 0.18 -9.63
N LYS A 99 -22.59 -0.70 -9.95
CA LYS A 99 -24.03 -0.45 -9.73
C LYS A 99 -24.40 -0.30 -8.25
N GLU A 100 -23.61 -0.88 -7.35
CA GLU A 100 -23.84 -0.84 -5.91
C GLU A 100 -23.29 0.44 -5.26
N GLN A 101 -22.70 1.37 -6.02
CA GLN A 101 -22.07 2.58 -5.49
C GLN A 101 -23.00 3.34 -4.51
N HIS A 102 -24.21 3.67 -4.93
CA HIS A 102 -25.12 4.46 -4.12
C HIS A 102 -25.52 3.72 -2.82
N GLN A 103 -25.77 2.41 -2.90
CA GLN A 103 -26.12 1.61 -1.73
C GLN A 103 -24.94 1.49 -0.77
N LEU A 104 -23.75 1.21 -1.30
CA LEU A 104 -22.52 1.10 -0.53
C LEU A 104 -22.19 2.40 0.22
N VAL A 105 -22.26 3.55 -0.47
CA VAL A 105 -22.04 4.86 0.18
C VAL A 105 -23.04 5.08 1.32
N LYS A 106 -24.32 4.80 1.08
CA LYS A 106 -25.38 4.96 2.09
C LYS A 106 -25.17 4.04 3.30
N ILE A 107 -24.81 2.78 3.08
CA ILE A 107 -24.52 1.82 4.15
C ILE A 107 -23.36 2.30 5.01
N ILE A 108 -22.29 2.80 4.39
CA ILE A 108 -21.11 3.29 5.10
C ILE A 108 -21.43 4.56 5.91
N GLU A 109 -22.11 5.54 5.30
CA GLU A 109 -22.42 6.80 5.97
C GLU A 109 -23.44 6.64 7.11
N ASN A 110 -24.41 5.73 6.96
CA ASN A 110 -25.37 5.42 8.01
C ASN A 110 -24.80 4.48 9.09
N GLY A 111 -23.72 3.77 8.78
CA GLY A 111 -23.07 2.82 9.67
C GLY A 111 -23.77 1.47 9.80
N ASN A 112 -24.60 1.10 8.82
CA ASN A 112 -25.31 -0.19 8.74
C ASN A 112 -24.40 -1.29 8.16
N VAL A 113 -23.20 -1.46 8.70
CA VAL A 113 -22.11 -2.26 8.11
C VAL A 113 -22.46 -3.74 7.87
N GLU A 114 -23.48 -4.26 8.55
CA GLU A 114 -23.98 -5.63 8.35
C GLU A 114 -24.65 -5.83 6.99
N GLU A 115 -25.25 -4.78 6.42
CA GLU A 115 -25.91 -4.82 5.11
C GLU A 115 -24.90 -4.98 3.94
N ILE A 116 -23.60 -4.80 4.19
CA ILE A 116 -22.54 -4.93 3.19
C ILE A 116 -22.51 -6.36 2.60
N ILE A 117 -22.89 -7.37 3.39
CA ILE A 117 -22.93 -8.77 2.92
C ILE A 117 -23.91 -8.98 1.76
N ASN A 118 -24.94 -8.12 1.66
CA ASN A 118 -25.97 -8.21 0.62
C ASN A 118 -25.52 -7.56 -0.70
N LEU A 119 -24.42 -6.80 -0.69
CA LEU A 119 -23.91 -6.14 -1.88
C LEU A 119 -23.15 -7.11 -2.76
N LYS A 120 -23.36 -6.97 -4.07
CA LYS A 120 -22.68 -7.80 -5.06
C LYS A 120 -21.19 -7.45 -5.12
N LYS A 121 -20.35 -8.39 -4.70
CA LYS A 121 -18.90 -8.32 -4.91
C LYS A 121 -18.57 -8.47 -6.38
N SER A 122 -17.53 -7.78 -6.83
CA SER A 122 -17.09 -7.84 -8.22
C SER A 122 -15.60 -8.10 -8.30
N ALA A 123 -15.19 -8.93 -9.27
CA ALA A 123 -13.79 -9.06 -9.67
C ALA A 123 -13.34 -7.88 -10.56
N VAL A 124 -14.30 -7.09 -11.07
CA VAL A 124 -14.02 -5.87 -11.83
C VAL A 124 -13.71 -4.77 -10.82
N HIS A 125 -12.47 -4.27 -10.88
CA HIS A 125 -11.93 -3.25 -9.99
C HIS A 125 -12.48 -1.84 -10.27
N SER A 126 -13.79 -1.70 -10.50
CA SER A 126 -14.44 -0.43 -10.81
C SER A 126 -14.91 0.31 -9.57
N LEU A 127 -15.39 -0.40 -8.54
CA LEU A 127 -15.79 0.19 -7.26
C LEU A 127 -15.05 -0.52 -6.13
N LYS A 128 -14.47 0.25 -5.22
CA LYS A 128 -13.67 -0.27 -4.11
C LYS A 128 -14.02 0.39 -2.80
N MET A 129 -14.27 -0.41 -1.78
CA MET A 129 -14.26 0.03 -0.40
C MET A 129 -12.87 -0.20 0.20
N ARG A 130 -12.30 0.85 0.80
CA ARG A 130 -11.02 0.78 1.50
C ARG A 130 -11.26 0.91 3.00
N VAL A 131 -10.74 -0.06 3.74
CA VAL A 131 -10.79 -0.10 5.20
C VAL A 131 -9.36 0.03 5.74
N LEU A 132 -9.11 1.06 6.53
CA LEU A 132 -7.86 1.29 7.26
C LEU A 132 -8.08 0.86 8.70
N SER A 133 -7.56 -0.31 9.09
CA SER A 133 -7.76 -0.88 10.41
C SER A 133 -6.49 -0.77 11.27
N THR A 134 -6.64 -0.54 12.57
CA THR A 134 -5.52 -0.75 13.49
C THR A 134 -5.15 -2.23 13.58
N ASN A 135 -3.88 -2.54 13.86
CA ASN A 135 -3.43 -3.93 13.99
C ASN A 135 -4.20 -4.73 15.07
N ASP A 136 -4.74 -4.04 16.07
CA ASP A 136 -5.55 -4.65 17.15
C ASP A 136 -7.04 -4.76 16.80
N GLY A 137 -7.47 -4.31 15.61
CA GLY A 137 -8.87 -4.35 15.15
C GLY A 137 -9.84 -3.50 15.96
N LYS A 138 -9.35 -2.59 16.83
CA LYS A 138 -10.19 -1.85 17.78
C LYS A 138 -10.96 -0.67 17.19
N TRP A 139 -10.55 -0.19 16.03
CA TRP A 139 -11.24 0.88 15.30
C TRP A 139 -10.65 0.93 13.90
N CYS A 140 -11.44 1.45 12.96
CA CYS A 140 -11.07 1.55 11.56
C CYS A 140 -11.64 2.81 10.91
N PHE A 141 -11.03 3.21 9.80
CA PHE A 141 -11.60 4.20 8.88
C PHE A 141 -12.06 3.50 7.61
N VAL A 142 -13.18 3.95 7.06
CA VAL A 142 -13.76 3.39 5.84
C VAL A 142 -14.06 4.51 4.85
N CYS A 143 -13.72 4.27 3.59
CA CYS A 143 -14.11 5.12 2.47
C CYS A 143 -14.40 4.30 1.21
N VAL A 144 -15.20 4.87 0.31
CA VAL A 144 -15.58 4.28 -0.97
C VAL A 144 -14.92 5.08 -2.10
N LEU A 145 -14.30 4.35 -3.03
CA LEU A 145 -13.55 4.86 -4.17
C LEU A 145 -14.13 4.26 -5.46
N LEU A 146 -14.42 5.10 -6.45
CA LEU A 146 -14.86 4.69 -7.78
C LEU A 146 -13.74 4.93 -8.79
N PHE A 147 -13.52 3.98 -9.69
CA PHE A 147 -12.57 4.11 -10.77
C PHE A 147 -13.20 4.86 -11.95
N VAL A 148 -12.77 6.10 -12.15
CA VAL A 148 -13.25 7.00 -13.22
C VAL A 148 -12.02 7.53 -13.96
N LEU A 149 -12.05 7.47 -15.29
CA LEU A 149 -11.00 8.05 -16.15
C LEU A 149 -9.57 7.66 -15.74
N GLN A 150 -9.34 6.37 -15.54
CA GLN A 150 -8.04 5.77 -15.17
C GLN A 150 -7.53 6.06 -13.74
N GLN A 151 -8.32 6.72 -12.90
CA GLN A 151 -7.96 6.98 -11.51
C GLN A 151 -9.10 6.61 -10.55
N TYR A 152 -8.75 6.37 -9.28
CA TYR A 152 -9.75 6.18 -8.23
C TYR A 152 -10.10 7.52 -7.60
N GLU A 153 -11.37 7.87 -7.60
CA GLU A 153 -11.90 9.08 -6.98
C GLU A 153 -12.77 8.72 -5.76
N PRO A 154 -12.68 9.47 -4.65
CA PRO A 154 -13.52 9.25 -3.49
C PRO A 154 -14.96 9.64 -3.79
N VAL A 155 -15.88 8.73 -3.54
CA VAL A 155 -17.33 8.93 -3.74
C VAL A 155 -18.12 8.94 -2.42
N SER A 156 -17.46 8.65 -1.30
CA SER A 156 -18.02 8.79 0.06
C SER A 156 -17.12 9.66 0.93
N LYS A 157 -17.66 10.16 2.05
CA LYS A 157 -16.83 10.69 3.14
C LYS A 157 -16.06 9.57 3.85
N VAL A 158 -14.97 9.92 4.53
CA VAL A 158 -14.29 9.00 5.46
C VAL A 158 -15.10 8.89 6.74
N VAL A 159 -15.51 7.68 7.10
CA VAL A 159 -16.21 7.41 8.35
C VAL A 159 -15.27 6.66 9.29
N LYS A 160 -15.19 7.11 10.55
CA LYS A 160 -14.51 6.38 11.62
C LYS A 160 -15.50 5.46 12.31
N TYR A 161 -15.15 4.18 12.43
CA TYR A 161 -15.89 3.21 13.23
C TYR A 161 -15.14 2.87 14.51
N ASP A 162 -15.88 2.87 15.61
CA ASP A 162 -15.42 2.39 16.92
C ASP A 162 -15.37 0.85 16.95
N ALA A 163 -14.90 0.28 18.06
CA ALA A 163 -14.59 -1.14 18.20
C ALA A 163 -15.74 -2.08 17.81
N ASP A 164 -16.96 -1.75 18.20
CA ASP A 164 -18.11 -2.63 17.97
C ASP A 164 -18.49 -2.66 16.48
N LYS A 165 -18.54 -1.48 15.84
CA LYS A 165 -18.82 -1.37 14.40
C LYS A 165 -17.67 -1.89 13.55
N ALA A 166 -16.42 -1.70 13.98
CA ALA A 166 -15.25 -2.24 13.29
C ALA A 166 -15.29 -3.77 13.29
N LYS A 167 -15.61 -4.41 14.43
CA LYS A 167 -15.80 -5.87 14.51
C LYS A 167 -16.96 -6.36 13.65
N ALA A 168 -18.11 -5.69 13.69
CA ALA A 168 -19.25 -6.05 12.86
C ALA A 168 -18.89 -6.00 11.36
N LEU A 169 -18.15 -4.96 10.94
CA LEU A 169 -17.64 -4.83 9.59
C LEU A 169 -16.66 -5.96 9.22
N PHE A 170 -15.71 -6.29 10.10
CA PHE A 170 -14.76 -7.38 9.84
C PHE A 170 -15.45 -8.74 9.72
N ASN A 171 -16.44 -9.01 10.59
CA ASN A 171 -17.27 -10.21 10.49
C ASN A 171 -18.03 -10.28 9.16
N ALA A 172 -18.68 -9.18 8.74
CA ALA A 172 -19.42 -9.10 7.47
C ALA A 172 -18.50 -9.29 6.25
N LEU A 173 -17.23 -8.89 6.36
CA LEU A 173 -16.22 -9.02 5.31
C LEU A 173 -15.41 -10.33 5.40
N SER A 174 -15.65 -11.14 6.43
CA SER A 174 -14.93 -12.39 6.72
C SER A 174 -13.41 -12.19 6.90
N ILE A 175 -13.01 -11.16 7.66
CA ILE A 175 -11.62 -10.89 8.08
C ILE A 175 -11.42 -11.29 9.54
#